data_AF-A0A0U3AJC3-F1
#
_entry.id   AF-A0A0U3AJC3-F1
#
_cell.length_a   1.000
_cell.length_b   1.000
_cell.length_c   1.000
_cell.angle_alpha   90.00
_cell.angle_beta   90.00
_cell.angle_gamma   90.00
#
_symmetry.space_group_name_H-M   'P 1'
#
loop_
_entity.id
_entity.type
_entity.pdbx_description
1 polymer ?
#
loop_
_entity_poly.entity_id
_entity_poly.type
_entity_poly.pdbx_seq_one_letter_code
_entity_poly.pdbx_strand_id
1 'polypeptide(L)'
;MTTSVKDNPAQKESQLITTSGAIVESRDYVTPYAFAIPTSLYGLALAKPWKRGAAILIDLLLVALLTHINTLFMAAVASVVLVRSSSRLRNKGRFPVVRKLLAGVAGLLLFVVIFGALEAYRGATTGESSVTEMAKKAQQIGDVGRFTANMVQMGMTTENINSGDCAPAMDCWQTIGDKLLSDLERFTLPQNKQREIIEAMYQEAEGTLSPEQLTEFKGLIDNRYAQIKAAQEARRREAEELAAQQAPDDTTEIIAPKGGDESGQPSIIAWFKGILSDLGLGFGWSALYFTVFTAWFKGQTPGKKLLGLRVIRLDGRAPNLWESFGRYGGYGAGLATGLLGFLQIFWDSNHQAIQDKISETLVLDLRKPSVSVENLTQAGNDNNEQANK
;
A
#
# COMPACT_ATOMS: atom_id res chain seq x y z
N MET A 1 -4.60 -57.38 -50.61
CA MET A 1 -3.33 -56.72 -50.26
C MET A 1 -3.00 -55.80 -51.44
N THR A 2 -2.89 -54.48 -51.36
CA THR A 2 -2.81 -53.51 -50.28
C THR A 2 -3.14 -52.17 -50.95
N THR A 3 -4.04 -51.40 -50.36
CA THR A 3 -4.50 -50.09 -50.81
C THR A 3 -3.41 -49.04 -50.60
N SER A 4 -3.11 -48.27 -51.66
CA SER A 4 -2.31 -47.04 -51.62
C SER A 4 -3.07 -45.96 -50.83
N VAL A 5 -2.48 -45.53 -49.72
CA VAL A 5 -2.98 -44.44 -48.87
C VAL A 5 -2.21 -43.17 -49.19
N LYS A 6 -2.98 -42.11 -49.46
CA LYS A 6 -2.57 -40.74 -49.75
C LYS A 6 -1.62 -40.17 -48.69
N ASP A 7 -0.54 -39.56 -49.14
CA ASP A 7 0.34 -38.74 -48.30
C ASP A 7 -0.39 -37.50 -47.77
N ASN A 8 -0.32 -37.32 -46.45
CA ASN A 8 -0.97 -36.29 -45.66
C ASN A 8 0.02 -35.11 -45.47
N PRO A 9 -0.36 -33.83 -45.66
CA PRO A 9 0.57 -32.69 -45.63
C PRO A 9 1.13 -32.32 -44.24
N ALA A 10 0.95 -33.15 -43.21
CA ALA A 10 1.33 -32.88 -41.83
C ALA A 10 2.79 -33.23 -41.47
N GLN A 11 3.60 -33.72 -42.41
CA GLN A 11 4.99 -34.13 -42.15
C GLN A 11 6.07 -33.16 -42.68
N LYS A 12 5.69 -31.99 -43.22
CA LYS A 12 6.67 -31.04 -43.79
C LYS A 12 7.21 -29.98 -42.82
N GLU A 13 6.75 -29.94 -41.57
CA GLU A 13 7.16 -28.90 -40.60
C GLU A 13 8.27 -29.30 -39.62
N SER A 14 8.76 -30.54 -39.63
CA SER A 14 9.77 -31.00 -38.66
C SER A 14 11.20 -31.12 -39.21
N GLN A 15 11.49 -30.57 -40.38
CA GLN A 15 12.85 -30.56 -40.97
C GLN A 15 13.28 -29.15 -41.36
N LEU A 16 13.34 -28.24 -40.39
CA LEU A 16 14.23 -27.10 -40.53
C LEU A 16 14.88 -26.81 -39.18
N ILE A 17 16.19 -26.60 -39.24
CA ILE A 17 17.09 -26.18 -38.15
C ILE A 17 17.67 -27.33 -37.32
N THR A 18 18.41 -28.23 -37.98
CA THR A 18 19.65 -28.77 -37.41
C THR A 18 20.80 -28.22 -38.24
N THR A 19 21.18 -26.97 -37.99
CA THR A 19 22.44 -26.42 -38.47
C THR A 19 23.07 -25.67 -37.31
N SER A 20 24.25 -26.13 -36.91
CA SER A 20 25.08 -25.57 -35.87
C SER A 20 25.42 -24.11 -36.20
N GLY A 21 24.58 -23.19 -35.73
CA GLY A 21 24.84 -21.75 -35.74
C GLY A 21 24.68 -21.25 -34.32
N ALA A 22 25.77 -20.85 -33.69
CA ALA A 22 25.72 -20.23 -32.36
C ALA A 22 24.90 -18.94 -32.47
N ILE A 23 23.67 -18.94 -31.94
CA ILE A 23 22.86 -17.72 -31.85
C ILE A 23 23.59 -16.77 -30.91
N VAL A 24 24.06 -15.63 -31.43
CA VAL A 24 24.80 -14.67 -30.60
C VAL A 24 23.88 -14.03 -29.58
N GLU A 25 24.33 -14.07 -28.32
CA GLU A 25 23.61 -13.52 -27.18
C GLU A 25 23.58 -12.00 -27.29
N SER A 26 22.41 -11.44 -27.62
CA SER A 26 22.19 -9.99 -27.67
C SER A 26 21.26 -9.57 -26.55
N ARG A 27 21.70 -8.63 -25.70
CA ARG A 27 20.92 -8.09 -24.59
C ARG A 27 19.83 -7.09 -25.02
N ASP A 28 19.87 -6.67 -26.29
CA ASP A 28 18.89 -5.75 -26.87
C ASP A 28 17.64 -6.48 -27.41
N TYR A 29 17.66 -7.80 -27.54
CA TYR A 29 16.58 -8.61 -28.14
C TYR A 29 16.31 -9.90 -27.34
N VAL A 30 15.11 -10.46 -27.47
CA VAL A 30 14.73 -11.72 -26.80
C VAL A 30 15.42 -12.91 -27.48
N THR A 31 16.13 -13.75 -26.71
CA THR A 31 16.89 -14.94 -27.18
C THR A 31 16.36 -16.27 -26.60
N PRO A 32 16.63 -17.43 -27.25
CA PRO A 32 16.02 -18.72 -26.91
C PRO A 32 16.56 -19.43 -25.66
N TYR A 33 17.72 -19.03 -25.12
CA TYR A 33 18.43 -19.84 -24.11
C TYR A 33 18.02 -19.58 -22.66
N ALA A 34 17.28 -18.51 -22.36
CA ALA A 34 16.98 -18.16 -20.97
C ALA A 34 15.77 -18.92 -20.38
N PHE A 35 14.76 -19.28 -21.17
CA PHE A 35 13.61 -20.13 -20.81
C PHE A 35 12.99 -20.67 -22.12
N ALA A 36 12.18 -21.73 -22.08
CA ALA A 36 11.43 -22.22 -23.24
C ALA A 36 10.34 -21.20 -23.64
N ILE A 37 10.75 -20.10 -24.27
CA ILE A 37 9.90 -19.00 -24.72
C ILE A 37 9.36 -19.35 -26.11
N PRO A 38 8.07 -19.14 -26.41
CA PRO A 38 7.52 -19.34 -27.74
C PRO A 38 8.30 -18.54 -28.79
N THR A 39 8.59 -19.18 -29.93
CA THR A 39 9.42 -18.63 -31.01
C THR A 39 8.90 -17.31 -31.58
N SER A 40 7.61 -17.02 -31.38
CA SER A 40 6.97 -15.75 -31.75
C SER A 40 7.48 -14.52 -30.99
N LEU A 41 8.23 -14.70 -29.89
CA LEU A 41 8.75 -13.59 -29.08
C LEU A 41 10.22 -13.25 -29.40
N TYR A 42 10.90 -14.05 -30.22
CA TYR A 42 12.29 -13.80 -30.56
C TYR A 42 12.45 -12.55 -31.43
N GLY A 43 13.54 -11.82 -31.20
CA GLY A 43 13.85 -10.60 -31.94
C GLY A 43 12.98 -9.39 -31.63
N LEU A 44 12.12 -9.47 -30.62
CA LEU A 44 11.45 -8.29 -30.06
C LEU A 44 12.48 -7.45 -29.29
N ALA A 45 12.44 -6.14 -29.51
CA ALA A 45 13.36 -5.21 -28.88
C ALA A 45 13.06 -5.05 -27.38
N LEU A 46 14.07 -5.29 -26.54
CA LEU A 46 14.00 -5.13 -25.10
C LEU A 46 14.20 -3.67 -24.69
N ALA A 47 13.50 -3.26 -23.64
CA ALA A 47 13.62 -1.91 -23.09
C ALA A 47 14.93 -1.75 -22.32
N LYS A 48 15.70 -0.71 -22.66
CA LYS A 48 16.95 -0.37 -21.95
C LYS A 48 16.68 -0.06 -20.47
N PRO A 49 17.61 -0.39 -19.55
CA PRO A 49 17.44 -0.17 -18.11
C PRO A 49 17.03 1.26 -17.73
N TRP A 50 17.68 2.28 -18.32
CA TRP A 50 17.39 3.69 -17.99
C TRP A 50 15.99 4.13 -18.42
N LYS A 51 15.45 3.63 -19.55
CA LYS A 51 14.08 3.93 -20.00
C LYS A 51 13.06 3.36 -19.03
N ARG A 52 13.35 2.17 -18.51
CA ARG A 52 12.51 1.53 -17.50
C ARG A 52 12.53 2.30 -16.17
N GLY A 53 13.72 2.75 -15.74
CA GLY A 53 13.87 3.63 -14.58
C GLY A 53 13.08 4.94 -14.74
N ALA A 54 13.23 5.62 -15.89
CA ALA A 54 12.48 6.84 -16.20
C ALA A 54 10.96 6.64 -16.19
N ALA A 55 10.46 5.52 -16.75
CA ALA A 55 9.04 5.19 -16.72
C ALA A 55 8.53 5.05 -15.27
N ILE A 56 9.28 4.36 -14.42
CA ILE A 56 8.93 4.17 -13.01
C ILE A 56 8.95 5.50 -12.26
N LEU A 57 9.94 6.37 -12.50
CA LEU A 57 9.99 7.69 -11.88
C LEU A 57 8.77 8.55 -12.22
N ILE A 58 8.35 8.56 -13.50
CA ILE A 58 7.14 9.25 -13.93
C ILE A 58 5.91 8.68 -13.22
N ASP A 59 5.79 7.35 -13.16
CA ASP A 59 4.68 6.71 -12.48
C ASP A 59 4.66 7.00 -10.97
N LEU A 60 5.81 7.03 -10.30
CA LEU A 60 5.92 7.38 -8.88
C LEU A 60 5.55 8.83 -8.61
N LEU A 61 5.95 9.76 -9.49
CA LEU A 61 5.52 11.15 -9.40
C LEU A 61 4.00 11.28 -9.55
N LEU A 62 3.40 10.53 -10.49
CA LEU A 62 1.94 10.50 -10.64
C LEU A 62 1.25 9.93 -9.39
N VAL A 63 1.77 8.83 -8.82
CA VAL A 63 1.23 8.28 -7.57
C VAL A 63 1.35 9.28 -6.42
N ALA A 64 2.49 9.95 -6.26
CA ALA A 64 2.70 10.96 -5.23
C ALA A 64 1.74 12.15 -5.39
N LEU A 65 1.49 12.60 -6.63
CA LEU A 65 0.45 13.59 -6.89
C LEU A 65 -0.94 13.06 -6.52
N LEU A 66 -1.25 11.80 -6.85
CA LEU A 66 -2.52 11.16 -6.49
C LEU A 66 -2.75 11.08 -4.97
N THR A 67 -1.70 10.90 -4.16
CA THR A 67 -1.82 10.85 -2.70
C THR A 67 -2.20 12.20 -2.09
N HIS A 68 -1.99 13.31 -2.79
CA HIS A 68 -2.41 14.65 -2.36
C HIS A 68 -3.83 15.02 -2.84
N ILE A 69 -4.46 14.21 -3.69
CA ILE A 69 -5.80 14.49 -4.19
C ILE A 69 -6.82 14.15 -3.10
N ASN A 70 -7.80 15.04 -2.92
CA ASN A 70 -8.90 14.83 -1.98
C ASN A 70 -9.57 13.46 -2.20
N THR A 71 -9.72 12.70 -1.12
CA THR A 71 -10.30 11.35 -1.10
C THR A 71 -11.71 11.31 -1.72
N LEU A 72 -12.50 12.38 -1.59
CA LEU A 72 -13.81 12.51 -2.23
C LEU A 72 -13.72 12.57 -3.77
N PHE A 73 -12.73 13.30 -4.30
CA PHE A 73 -12.50 13.35 -5.74
C PHE A 73 -12.09 11.97 -6.28
N MET A 74 -11.23 11.27 -5.55
CA MET A 74 -10.80 9.92 -5.92
C MET A 74 -11.95 8.91 -5.88
N ALA A 75 -12.80 8.97 -4.85
CA ALA A 75 -13.99 8.13 -4.78
C ALA A 75 -14.96 8.43 -5.94
N ALA A 76 -15.07 9.69 -6.38
CA ALA A 76 -15.86 10.06 -7.55
C ALA A 76 -15.30 9.45 -8.84
N VAL A 77 -13.99 9.60 -9.07
CA VAL A 77 -13.31 9.00 -10.24
C VAL A 77 -13.42 7.48 -10.24
N ALA A 78 -13.19 6.84 -9.08
CA ALA A 78 -13.33 5.40 -8.92
C ALA A 78 -14.76 4.93 -9.22
N SER A 79 -15.79 5.66 -8.78
CA SER A 79 -17.19 5.34 -9.10
C SER A 79 -17.42 5.34 -10.62
N VAL A 80 -16.93 6.35 -11.34
CA VAL A 80 -17.07 6.46 -12.80
C VAL A 80 -16.34 5.33 -13.52
N VAL A 81 -15.12 5.01 -13.08
CA VAL A 81 -14.31 3.93 -13.65
C VAL A 81 -14.98 2.56 -13.44
N LEU A 82 -15.54 2.31 -12.25
CA LEU A 82 -16.23 1.06 -11.93
C LEU A 82 -17.55 0.92 -12.70
N VAL A 83 -18.33 2.01 -12.85
CA VAL A 83 -19.54 2.02 -13.69
C VAL A 83 -19.18 1.72 -15.14
N ARG A 84 -18.14 2.37 -15.67
CA ARG A 84 -17.69 2.15 -17.06
C ARG A 84 -17.16 0.73 -17.26
N SER A 85 -16.44 0.19 -16.28
CA SER A 85 -15.97 -1.20 -16.29
C SER A 85 -17.14 -2.18 -16.26
N SER A 86 -18.10 -2.00 -15.35
CA SER A 86 -19.33 -2.79 -15.25
C SER A 86 -20.13 -2.77 -16.57
N SER A 87 -20.21 -1.61 -17.23
CA SER A 87 -20.86 -1.48 -18.54
C SER A 87 -20.16 -2.26 -19.66
N ARG A 88 -18.83 -2.37 -19.64
CA ARG A 88 -18.08 -3.19 -20.61
C ARG A 88 -18.27 -4.69 -20.38
N LEU A 89 -18.43 -5.13 -19.13
CA LEU A 89 -18.78 -6.52 -18.82
C LEU A 89 -20.20 -6.87 -19.30
N ARG A 90 -21.14 -5.90 -19.26
CA ARG A 90 -22.50 -6.07 -19.81
C ARG A 90 -22.49 -6.45 -21.29
N ASN A 91 -21.64 -5.83 -22.10
CA ASN A 91 -21.56 -6.08 -23.55
C ASN A 91 -20.91 -7.43 -23.91
N LYS A 92 -20.22 -8.10 -22.97
CA LYS A 92 -19.57 -9.39 -23.21
C LYS A 92 -20.32 -10.59 -22.61
N GLY A 93 -21.44 -10.38 -21.92
CA GLY A 93 -22.29 -11.45 -21.37
C GLY A 93 -21.65 -12.38 -20.33
N ARG A 94 -20.43 -12.09 -19.86
CA ARG A 94 -19.66 -12.93 -18.92
C ARG A 94 -19.53 -12.27 -17.55
N PHE A 95 -19.61 -13.09 -16.49
CA PHE A 95 -19.48 -12.74 -15.06
C PHE A 95 -20.58 -11.82 -14.47
N PRO A 96 -21.84 -12.30 -14.39
CA PRO A 96 -22.97 -11.50 -13.89
C PRO A 96 -22.85 -11.11 -12.41
N VAL A 97 -22.20 -11.95 -11.59
CA VAL A 97 -21.95 -11.68 -10.17
C VAL A 97 -20.93 -10.56 -10.00
N VAL A 98 -19.79 -10.65 -10.71
CA VAL A 98 -18.73 -9.62 -10.70
C VAL A 98 -19.29 -8.27 -11.17
N ARG A 99 -20.17 -8.25 -12.17
CA ARG A 99 -20.86 -7.04 -12.62
C ARG A 99 -21.72 -6.41 -11.52
N LYS A 100 -22.55 -7.22 -10.82
CA LYS A 100 -23.41 -6.73 -9.73
C LYS A 100 -22.58 -6.21 -8.56
N LEU A 101 -21.48 -6.89 -8.22
CA LEU A 101 -20.53 -6.42 -7.20
C LEU A 101 -19.86 -5.10 -7.59
N LEU A 102 -19.33 -5.00 -8.81
CA LEU A 102 -18.72 -3.76 -9.31
C LEU A 102 -19.71 -2.59 -9.34
N ALA A 103 -20.96 -2.83 -9.73
CA ALA A 103 -22.02 -1.82 -9.72
C ALA A 103 -22.43 -1.43 -8.29
N GLY A 104 -22.51 -2.39 -7.37
CA GLY A 104 -22.79 -2.15 -5.96
C GLY A 104 -21.69 -1.32 -5.28
N VAL A 105 -20.43 -1.68 -5.50
CA VAL A 105 -19.27 -0.92 -4.98
C VAL A 105 -19.23 0.49 -5.58
N ALA A 106 -19.52 0.64 -6.88
CA ALA A 106 -19.61 1.96 -7.49
C ALA A 106 -20.73 2.82 -6.89
N GLY A 107 -21.89 2.23 -6.62
CA GLY A 107 -23.02 2.90 -5.96
C GLY A 107 -22.68 3.30 -4.52
N LEU A 108 -21.99 2.45 -3.77
CA LEU A 108 -21.51 2.75 -2.41
C LEU A 108 -20.50 3.91 -2.42
N LEU A 109 -19.53 3.89 -3.34
CA LEU A 109 -18.57 4.97 -3.48
C LEU A 109 -19.25 6.29 -3.86
N LEU A 110 -20.23 6.26 -4.77
CA LEU A 110 -21.04 7.44 -5.11
C LEU A 110 -21.79 7.96 -3.88
N PHE A 111 -22.38 7.07 -3.07
CA PHE A 111 -23.04 7.45 -1.82
C PHE A 111 -22.07 8.12 -0.85
N VAL A 112 -20.87 7.56 -0.65
CA VAL A 112 -19.83 8.16 0.21
C VAL A 112 -19.41 9.55 -0.30
N VAL A 113 -19.26 9.72 -1.62
CA VAL A 113 -18.93 11.03 -2.23
C VAL A 113 -20.04 12.04 -1.98
N ILE A 114 -21.30 11.66 -2.24
CA ILE A 114 -22.46 12.53 -2.05
C ILE A 114 -22.61 12.88 -0.56
N PHE A 115 -22.47 11.90 0.32
CA PHE A 115 -22.58 12.08 1.76
C PHE A 115 -21.48 13.01 2.28
N GLY A 116 -20.21 12.76 1.93
CA GLY A 116 -19.10 13.62 2.33
C GLY A 116 -19.19 15.04 1.75
N ALA A 117 -19.71 15.20 0.53
CA ALA A 117 -19.99 16.52 -0.05
C ALA A 117 -21.12 17.25 0.71
N LEU A 118 -22.18 16.55 1.09
CA LEU A 118 -23.25 17.09 1.93
C LEU A 118 -22.76 17.47 3.33
N GLU A 119 -21.84 16.71 3.89
CA GLU A 119 -21.27 16.96 5.21
C GLU A 119 -20.31 18.16 5.20
N ALA A 120 -19.47 18.27 4.17
CA ALA A 120 -18.66 19.46 3.93
C ALA A 120 -19.55 20.72 3.75
N TYR A 121 -20.68 20.58 3.05
CA TYR A 121 -21.64 21.67 2.89
C TYR A 121 -22.36 22.02 4.20
N ARG A 122 -22.77 21.02 5.00
CA ARG A 122 -23.38 21.24 6.33
C ARG A 122 -22.39 21.90 7.29
N GLY A 123 -21.17 21.40 7.39
CA GLY A 123 -20.13 22.01 8.23
C GLY A 123 -19.88 23.48 7.87
N ALA A 124 -19.94 23.83 6.58
CA ALA A 124 -19.81 25.21 6.13
C ALA A 124 -21.04 26.10 6.41
N THR A 125 -22.22 25.54 6.66
CA THR A 125 -23.48 26.30 6.77
C THR A 125 -24.08 26.32 8.17
N THR A 126 -23.92 25.27 8.97
CA THR A 126 -24.60 25.13 10.27
C THR A 126 -23.66 25.15 11.48
N GLY A 127 -22.35 25.06 11.30
CA GLY A 127 -21.37 24.99 12.42
C GLY A 127 -21.45 23.73 13.29
N GLU A 128 -22.58 23.01 13.27
CA GLU A 128 -22.77 21.75 13.99
C GLU A 128 -22.12 20.59 13.23
N SER A 129 -21.08 20.00 13.81
CA SER A 129 -20.35 18.88 13.24
C SER A 129 -21.01 17.54 13.61
N SER A 130 -21.05 16.59 12.67
CA SER A 130 -21.56 15.23 12.92
C SER A 130 -20.75 14.46 13.98
N VAL A 131 -19.54 14.93 14.25
CA VAL A 131 -18.63 14.48 15.28
C VAL A 131 -19.30 14.58 16.67
N THR A 132 -20.07 15.64 16.91
CA THR A 132 -20.82 15.84 18.17
C THR A 132 -21.94 14.81 18.34
N GLU A 133 -22.66 14.49 17.26
CA GLU A 133 -23.71 13.44 17.26
C GLU A 133 -23.12 12.03 17.34
N MET A 134 -21.98 11.78 16.67
CA MET A 134 -21.28 10.50 16.75
C MET A 134 -20.68 10.28 18.15
N ALA A 135 -20.14 11.31 18.80
CA ALA A 135 -19.66 11.24 20.18
C ALA A 135 -20.81 10.87 21.15
N LYS A 136 -21.98 11.53 21.03
CA LYS A 136 -23.17 11.19 21.82
C LYS A 136 -23.59 9.73 21.64
N LYS A 137 -23.54 9.20 20.42
CA LYS A 137 -23.90 7.81 20.13
C LYS A 137 -22.83 6.82 20.58
N ALA A 138 -21.55 7.16 20.45
CA ALA A 138 -20.43 6.35 20.90
C ALA A 138 -20.43 6.15 22.42
N GLN A 139 -20.91 7.14 23.19
CA GLN A 139 -21.07 7.03 24.65
C GLN A 139 -21.95 5.84 25.09
N GLN A 140 -22.82 5.34 24.22
CA GLN A 140 -23.70 4.19 24.49
C GLN A 140 -23.04 2.81 24.20
N ILE A 141 -21.85 2.79 23.57
CA ILE A 141 -21.16 1.57 23.11
C ILE A 141 -20.14 1.08 24.16
N GLY A 142 -20.55 1.07 25.43
CA GLY A 142 -19.69 0.62 26.55
C GLY A 142 -18.47 1.51 26.81
N ASP A 143 -17.48 0.98 27.54
CA ASP A 143 -16.35 1.76 28.04
C ASP A 143 -15.43 2.31 26.93
N VAL A 144 -15.19 1.53 25.88
CA VAL A 144 -14.40 1.96 24.71
C VAL A 144 -15.12 3.07 23.94
N GLY A 145 -16.43 2.95 23.78
CA GLY A 145 -17.25 3.96 23.11
C GLY A 145 -17.27 5.29 23.86
N ARG A 146 -17.38 5.23 25.20
CA ARG A 146 -17.32 6.41 26.07
C ARG A 146 -15.95 7.08 26.06
N PHE A 147 -14.86 6.31 26.17
CA PHE A 147 -13.50 6.85 26.07
C PHE A 147 -13.28 7.56 24.74
N THR A 148 -13.72 6.95 23.63
CA THR A 148 -13.65 7.55 22.29
C THR A 148 -14.46 8.86 22.21
N ALA A 149 -15.65 8.90 22.79
CA ALA A 149 -16.48 10.10 22.85
C ALA A 149 -15.80 11.23 23.64
N ASN A 150 -15.18 10.91 24.79
CA ASN A 150 -14.48 11.88 25.62
C ASN A 150 -13.21 12.43 24.94
N MET A 151 -12.47 11.58 24.22
CA MET A 151 -11.34 12.00 23.38
C MET A 151 -11.76 12.99 22.28
N VAL A 152 -12.88 12.71 21.63
CA VAL A 152 -13.46 13.61 20.62
C VAL A 152 -13.89 14.93 21.27
N GLN A 153 -14.55 14.87 22.43
CA GLN A 153 -14.96 16.05 23.17
C GLN A 153 -13.76 16.91 23.58
N MET A 154 -12.65 16.28 23.99
CA MET A 154 -11.39 16.97 24.30
C MET A 154 -10.89 17.82 23.13
N GLY A 155 -10.89 17.27 21.90
CA GLY A 155 -10.47 18.00 20.71
C GLY A 155 -11.42 19.14 20.28
N MET A 156 -12.65 19.17 20.80
CA MET A 156 -13.62 20.25 20.52
C MET A 156 -13.66 21.31 21.63
N THR A 157 -12.99 21.09 22.77
CA THR A 157 -13.07 21.97 23.96
C THR A 157 -12.65 23.40 23.65
N THR A 158 -11.54 23.56 22.94
CA THR A 158 -11.02 24.86 22.52
C THR A 158 -12.05 25.64 21.72
N GLU A 159 -12.67 24.98 20.74
CA GLU A 159 -13.70 25.59 19.89
C GLU A 159 -14.97 25.92 20.69
N ASN A 160 -15.39 25.04 21.60
CA ASN A 160 -16.56 25.26 22.46
C ASN A 160 -16.34 26.41 23.45
N ILE A 161 -15.11 26.61 23.93
CA ILE A 161 -14.75 27.76 24.78
C ILE A 161 -14.80 29.05 23.95
N ASN A 162 -14.20 29.03 22.75
CA ASN A 162 -14.14 30.21 21.88
C ASN A 162 -15.52 30.64 21.34
N SER A 163 -16.41 29.69 21.08
CA SER A 163 -17.80 29.94 20.64
C SER A 163 -18.73 30.34 21.79
N GLY A 164 -18.29 30.20 23.05
CA GLY A 164 -19.09 30.50 24.24
C GLY A 164 -20.04 29.38 24.67
N ASP A 165 -20.00 28.22 24.01
CA ASP A 165 -20.78 27.03 24.38
C ASP A 165 -20.31 26.41 25.70
N CYS A 166 -19.10 26.72 26.16
CA CYS A 166 -18.59 26.32 27.45
C CYS A 166 -17.81 27.45 28.15
N ALA A 167 -18.27 27.87 29.32
CA ALA A 167 -17.60 28.84 30.17
C ALA A 167 -17.90 28.58 31.65
N PRO A 168 -16.95 28.80 32.58
CA PRO A 168 -15.58 29.28 32.36
C PRO A 168 -14.62 28.18 31.85
N ALA A 169 -13.57 28.57 31.13
CA ALA A 169 -12.64 27.65 30.46
C ALA A 169 -12.02 26.60 31.40
N MET A 170 -11.72 26.98 32.65
CA MET A 170 -11.18 26.07 33.67
C MET A 170 -12.13 24.89 33.95
N ASP A 171 -13.42 25.17 34.14
CA ASP A 171 -14.43 24.14 34.46
C ASP A 171 -14.62 23.18 33.28
N CYS A 172 -14.54 23.70 32.05
CA CYS A 172 -14.62 22.91 30.83
C CYS A 172 -13.48 21.88 30.75
N TRP A 173 -12.25 22.34 30.99
CA TRP A 173 -11.06 21.47 30.98
C TRP A 173 -11.05 20.48 32.14
N GLN A 174 -11.41 20.91 33.35
CA GLN A 174 -11.55 20.01 34.50
C GLN A 174 -12.56 18.90 34.22
N THR A 175 -13.74 19.24 33.69
CA THR A 175 -14.79 18.27 33.37
C THR A 175 -14.31 17.20 32.39
N ILE A 176 -13.55 17.59 31.37
CA ILE A 176 -13.04 16.66 30.36
C ILE A 176 -11.89 15.82 30.90
N GLY A 177 -10.98 16.43 31.65
CA GLY A 177 -9.90 15.73 32.34
C GLY A 177 -10.43 14.65 33.28
N ASP A 178 -11.41 14.97 34.11
CA ASP A 178 -12.03 14.02 35.04
C ASP A 178 -12.70 12.85 34.33
N LYS A 179 -13.42 13.12 33.23
CA LYS A 179 -14.04 12.08 32.41
C LYS A 179 -13.01 11.14 31.79
N LEU A 180 -11.95 11.68 31.20
CA LEU A 180 -10.87 10.91 30.59
C LEU A 180 -10.12 10.07 31.62
N LEU A 181 -9.73 10.66 32.75
CA LEU A 181 -9.05 9.97 33.85
C LEU A 181 -9.93 8.84 34.43
N SER A 182 -11.23 9.08 34.58
CA SER A 182 -12.17 8.05 35.04
C SER A 182 -12.28 6.88 34.07
N ASP A 183 -12.15 7.12 32.76
CA ASP A 183 -12.10 6.05 31.76
C ASP A 183 -10.76 5.31 31.78
N LEU A 184 -9.63 6.00 32.00
CA LEU A 184 -8.31 5.38 32.19
C LEU A 184 -8.22 4.47 33.42
N GLU A 185 -9.04 4.72 34.44
CA GLU A 185 -9.15 3.83 35.59
C GLU A 185 -9.79 2.48 35.21
N ARG A 186 -10.79 2.51 34.32
CA ARG A 186 -11.56 1.33 33.88
C ARG A 186 -10.85 0.56 32.77
N PHE A 187 -10.13 1.26 31.91
CA PHE A 187 -9.40 0.69 30.78
C PHE A 187 -7.89 0.87 30.97
N THR A 188 -7.20 -0.25 31.24
CA THR A 188 -5.74 -0.27 31.41
C THR A 188 -5.02 -0.18 30.06
N LEU A 189 -4.83 1.05 29.58
CA LEU A 189 -3.85 1.35 28.53
C LEU A 189 -2.41 1.17 29.05
N PRO A 190 -1.43 0.85 28.18
CA PRO A 190 -0.02 0.98 28.52
C PRO A 190 0.32 2.37 29.07
N GLN A 191 1.13 2.45 30.14
CA GLN A 191 1.41 3.71 30.86
C GLN A 191 2.01 4.81 29.96
N ASN A 192 2.77 4.44 28.94
CA ASN A 192 3.31 5.38 27.95
C ASN A 192 2.21 6.07 27.13
N LYS A 193 1.16 5.32 26.75
CA LYS A 193 0.01 5.88 26.01
C LYS A 193 -0.88 6.75 26.87
N GLN A 194 -1.05 6.40 28.15
CA GLN A 194 -1.78 7.26 29.09
C GLN A 194 -1.10 8.63 29.25
N ARG A 195 0.24 8.64 29.38
CA ARG A 195 1.02 9.88 29.45
C ARG A 195 0.93 10.72 28.18
N GLU A 196 0.97 10.08 27.00
CA GLU A 196 0.83 10.78 25.71
C GLU A 196 -0.52 11.51 25.60
N ILE A 197 -1.60 10.89 26.07
CA ILE A 197 -2.94 11.51 26.09
C ILE A 197 -3.00 12.70 27.07
N ILE A 198 -2.45 12.54 28.27
CA ILE A 198 -2.42 13.61 29.28
C ILE A 198 -1.61 14.80 28.79
N GLU A 199 -0.45 14.55 28.16
CA GLU A 199 0.36 15.62 27.60
C GLU A 199 -0.36 16.33 26.45
N ALA A 200 -1.00 15.59 25.54
CA ALA A 200 -1.82 16.19 24.49
C ALA A 200 -2.93 17.08 25.04
N MET A 201 -3.56 16.69 26.16
CA MET A 201 -4.56 17.50 26.85
C MET A 201 -3.96 18.81 27.41
N TYR A 202 -2.75 18.77 27.96
CA TYR A 202 -2.07 19.98 28.44
C TYR A 202 -1.72 20.95 27.32
N GLN A 203 -1.25 20.42 26.20
CA GLN A 203 -0.91 21.23 25.01
C GLN A 203 -2.15 21.94 24.46
N GLU A 204 -3.29 21.25 24.41
CA GLU A 204 -4.54 21.85 23.94
C GLU A 204 -5.09 22.89 24.94
N ALA A 205 -5.00 22.62 26.24
CA ALA A 205 -5.47 23.54 27.29
C ALA A 205 -4.66 24.85 27.36
N GLU A 206 -3.37 24.82 26.99
CA GLU A 206 -2.49 26.00 26.96
C GLU A 206 -3.04 27.11 26.05
N GLY A 207 -3.79 26.77 25.00
CA GLY A 207 -4.38 27.75 24.09
C GLY A 207 -5.56 28.55 24.67
N THR A 208 -6.15 28.12 25.80
CA THR A 208 -7.39 28.72 26.35
C THR A 208 -7.32 29.08 27.83
N LEU A 209 -6.40 28.48 28.60
CA LEU A 209 -6.19 28.79 30.01
C LEU A 209 -5.08 29.82 30.21
N SER A 210 -5.21 30.64 31.27
CA SER A 210 -4.08 31.49 31.70
C SER A 210 -2.92 30.62 32.22
N PRO A 211 -1.67 31.13 32.26
CA PRO A 211 -0.53 30.36 32.77
C PRO A 211 -0.72 29.86 34.22
N GLU A 212 -1.41 30.64 35.05
CA GLU A 212 -1.74 30.28 36.43
C GLU A 212 -2.78 29.15 36.45
N GLN A 213 -3.86 29.27 35.67
CA GLN A 213 -4.91 28.24 35.55
C GLN A 213 -4.36 26.95 34.94
N LEU A 214 -3.47 27.03 33.96
CA LEU A 214 -2.84 25.86 33.34
C LEU A 214 -1.98 25.11 34.36
N THR A 215 -1.25 25.83 35.22
CA THR A 215 -0.43 25.22 36.27
C THR A 215 -1.30 24.52 37.30
N GLU A 216 -2.41 25.16 37.71
CA GLU A 216 -3.41 24.55 38.58
C GLU A 216 -4.04 23.29 37.94
N PHE A 217 -4.45 23.38 36.69
CA PHE A 217 -5.05 22.27 35.94
C PHE A 217 -4.09 21.08 35.83
N LYS A 218 -2.83 21.30 35.45
CA LYS A 218 -1.79 20.27 35.42
C LYS A 218 -1.64 19.59 36.78
N GLY A 219 -1.59 20.37 37.87
CA GLY A 219 -1.50 19.83 39.22
C GLY A 219 -2.68 18.94 39.61
N LEU A 220 -3.90 19.33 39.25
CA LEU A 220 -5.11 18.55 39.50
C LEU A 220 -5.09 17.21 38.75
N ILE A 221 -4.78 17.24 37.46
CA ILE A 221 -4.74 16.06 36.59
C ILE A 221 -3.62 15.11 36.99
N ASP A 222 -2.40 15.61 37.24
CA ASP A 222 -1.25 14.78 37.62
C ASP A 222 -1.47 14.10 38.98
N ASN A 223 -2.04 14.80 39.96
CA ASN A 223 -2.39 14.21 41.25
C ASN A 223 -3.43 13.10 41.08
N ARG A 224 -4.49 13.35 40.31
CA ARG A 224 -5.52 12.34 40.04
C ARG A 224 -4.97 11.12 39.29
N TYR A 225 -4.11 11.35 38.29
CA TYR A 225 -3.45 10.27 37.55
C TYR A 225 -2.53 9.43 38.44
N ALA A 226 -1.77 10.06 39.34
CA ALA A 226 -0.92 9.35 40.30
C ALA A 226 -1.73 8.42 41.22
N GLN A 227 -2.92 8.85 41.67
CA GLN A 227 -3.83 8.02 42.46
C GLN A 227 -4.33 6.80 41.67
N ILE A 228 -4.73 7.00 40.40
CA ILE A 228 -5.18 5.91 39.52
C ILE A 228 -4.05 4.90 39.30
N LYS A 229 -2.84 5.39 39.01
CA LYS A 229 -1.65 4.55 38.82
C LYS A 229 -1.35 3.72 40.08
N ALA A 230 -1.35 4.34 41.25
CA ALA A 230 -1.12 3.64 42.52
C ALA A 230 -2.18 2.57 42.78
N ALA A 231 -3.46 2.85 42.51
CA ALA A 231 -4.54 1.88 42.64
C ALA A 231 -4.42 0.71 41.65
N GLN A 232 -3.97 0.96 40.42
CA GLN A 232 -3.71 -0.09 39.42
C GLN A 232 -2.52 -0.97 39.82
N GLU A 233 -1.42 -0.38 40.30
CA GLU A 233 -0.26 -1.12 40.79
C GLU A 233 -0.58 -1.96 42.02
N ALA A 234 -1.38 -1.45 42.95
CA ALA A 234 -1.86 -2.20 44.11
C ALA A 234 -2.70 -3.42 43.69
N ARG A 235 -3.68 -3.22 42.79
CA ARG A 235 -4.50 -4.32 42.21
C ARG A 235 -3.65 -5.36 41.50
N ARG A 236 -2.59 -4.93 40.81
CA ARG A 236 -1.68 -5.86 40.11
C ARG A 236 -0.85 -6.68 41.09
N ARG A 237 -0.33 -6.07 42.16
CA ARG A 237 0.40 -6.78 43.22
C ARG A 237 -0.49 -7.80 43.92
N GLU A 238 -1.72 -7.41 44.26
CA GLU A 238 -2.71 -8.32 44.85
C GLU A 238 -3.01 -9.50 43.90
N ALA A 239 -3.20 -9.25 42.60
CA ALA A 239 -3.40 -10.31 41.62
C ALA A 239 -2.17 -11.22 41.45
N GLU A 240 -0.95 -10.65 41.47
CA GLU A 240 0.32 -11.41 41.43
C GLU A 240 0.50 -12.27 42.70
N GLU A 241 0.15 -11.77 43.88
CA GLU A 241 0.17 -12.53 45.14
C GLU A 241 -0.86 -13.66 45.16
N LEU A 242 -2.09 -13.43 44.67
CA LEU A 242 -3.10 -14.47 44.50
C LEU A 242 -2.69 -15.53 43.48
N ALA A 243 -2.04 -15.13 42.38
CA ALA A 243 -1.52 -16.05 41.37
C ALA A 243 -0.33 -16.88 41.90
N ALA A 244 0.55 -16.27 42.69
CA ALA A 244 1.69 -16.94 43.33
C ALA A 244 1.26 -18.00 44.35
N GLN A 245 0.10 -17.82 44.99
CA GLN A 245 -0.49 -18.83 45.88
C GLN A 245 -1.16 -20.00 45.14
N GLN A 246 -1.35 -19.91 43.81
CA GLN A 246 -2.08 -20.89 43.00
C GLN A 246 -1.22 -21.61 41.94
N ALA A 247 0.09 -21.39 41.89
CA ALA A 247 0.95 -22.02 40.88
C ALA A 247 1.13 -23.54 41.13
N PRO A 248 0.75 -24.42 40.16
CA PRO A 248 1.24 -25.80 40.12
C PRO A 248 2.70 -25.82 39.64
N ASP A 249 3.47 -26.72 40.23
CA ASP A 249 4.85 -27.05 39.88
C ASP A 249 4.92 -27.60 38.45
N ASP A 250 5.38 -26.81 37.47
CA ASP A 250 6.22 -27.34 36.39
C ASP A 250 7.01 -26.24 35.66
N THR A 251 8.30 -26.51 35.56
CA THR A 251 9.33 -25.71 34.91
C THR A 251 9.16 -25.65 33.39
N THR A 252 8.96 -24.45 32.83
CA THR A 252 9.39 -24.17 31.45
C THR A 252 9.73 -22.68 31.28
N GLU A 253 11.02 -22.36 31.36
CA GLU A 253 11.57 -21.07 30.94
C GLU A 253 11.41 -20.91 29.42
N ILE A 254 10.44 -20.11 28.98
CA ILE A 254 10.47 -19.51 27.65
C ILE A 254 11.15 -18.16 27.79
N ILE A 255 12.40 -18.08 27.33
CA ILE A 255 13.13 -16.82 27.17
C ILE A 255 12.42 -16.00 26.08
N ALA A 256 11.60 -15.05 26.49
CA ALA A 256 11.07 -14.00 25.62
C ALA A 256 12.14 -12.90 25.42
N PRO A 257 12.32 -12.35 24.22
CA PRO A 257 13.26 -11.25 24.02
C PRO A 257 12.69 -10.00 24.69
N LYS A 258 13.38 -9.58 25.75
CA LYS A 258 13.14 -8.36 26.51
C LYS A 258 13.36 -7.15 25.59
N GLY A 259 12.28 -6.46 25.22
CA GLY A 259 12.35 -5.16 24.55
C GLY A 259 12.92 -4.12 25.50
N GLY A 260 14.12 -3.63 25.20
CA GLY A 260 14.80 -2.58 25.95
C GLY A 260 14.91 -1.29 25.13
N ASP A 261 14.32 -0.25 25.70
CA ASP A 261 14.70 1.16 25.78
C ASP A 261 15.17 1.97 24.57
N GLU A 262 14.51 3.13 24.48
CA GLU A 262 14.91 4.34 23.78
C GLU A 262 16.14 4.97 24.43
N SER A 263 17.16 5.31 23.63
CA SER A 263 17.97 6.52 23.82
C SER A 263 18.71 6.87 22.53
N GLY A 264 18.89 8.17 22.34
CA GLY A 264 19.08 8.82 21.04
C GLY A 264 20.25 8.31 20.20
N GLN A 265 19.92 7.95 18.96
CA GLN A 265 20.56 8.37 17.71
C GLN A 265 19.47 8.32 16.63
N PRO A 266 19.53 9.12 15.54
CA PRO A 266 18.65 8.92 14.39
C PRO A 266 19.01 7.58 13.75
N SER A 267 18.45 6.51 14.31
CA SER A 267 18.66 5.15 13.86
C SER A 267 18.12 5.07 12.44
N ILE A 268 18.90 4.50 11.53
CA ILE A 268 18.47 4.16 10.17
C ILE A 268 17.15 3.37 10.23
N ILE A 269 16.88 2.66 11.32
CA ILE A 269 15.63 1.95 11.61
C ILE A 269 14.47 2.91 11.89
N ALA A 270 14.68 4.05 12.55
CA ALA A 270 13.67 5.09 12.75
C ALA A 270 13.34 5.80 11.42
N TRP A 271 14.37 6.11 10.61
CA TRP A 271 14.18 6.61 9.24
C TRP A 271 13.44 5.58 8.36
N PHE A 272 13.83 4.30 8.46
CA PHE A 272 13.19 3.20 7.72
C PHE A 272 11.75 2.95 8.19
N LYS A 273 11.46 3.07 9.49
CA LYS A 273 10.10 2.99 10.05
C LYS A 273 9.25 4.18 9.61
N GLY A 274 9.79 5.39 9.55
CA GLY A 274 9.10 6.57 9.02
C GLY A 274 8.79 6.43 7.52
N ILE A 275 9.77 5.97 6.74
CA ILE A 275 9.53 5.59 5.33
C ILE A 275 8.48 4.49 5.26
N LEU A 276 8.51 3.46 6.11
CA LEU A 276 7.56 2.35 6.06
C LEU A 276 6.14 2.75 6.50
N SER A 277 5.97 3.70 7.43
CA SER A 277 4.65 4.23 7.80
C SER A 277 4.08 5.11 6.70
N ASP A 278 4.90 5.96 6.08
CA ASP A 278 4.49 6.83 4.98
C ASP A 278 4.29 6.04 3.67
N LEU A 279 5.09 4.99 3.47
CA LEU A 279 4.86 3.98 2.43
C LEU A 279 3.65 3.12 2.75
N GLY A 280 3.20 2.91 3.99
CA GLY A 280 2.07 2.01 4.27
C GLY A 280 0.80 2.38 3.50
N LEU A 281 0.48 3.68 3.48
CA LEU A 281 -0.61 4.24 2.68
C LEU A 281 -0.22 4.44 1.20
N GLY A 282 0.98 4.98 0.92
CA GLY A 282 1.44 5.24 -0.45
C GLY A 282 1.63 3.96 -1.29
N PHE A 283 2.11 2.89 -0.66
CA PHE A 283 2.37 1.56 -1.24
C PHE A 283 1.07 0.85 -1.61
N GLY A 284 0.00 1.04 -0.83
CA GLY A 284 -1.34 0.56 -1.18
C GLY A 284 -1.90 1.25 -2.43
N TRP A 285 -1.73 2.58 -2.51
CA TRP A 285 -2.15 3.36 -3.68
C TRP A 285 -1.33 3.05 -4.93
N SER A 286 -0.02 2.87 -4.81
CA SER A 286 0.80 2.39 -5.93
C SER A 286 0.41 0.98 -6.34
N ALA A 287 0.05 0.09 -5.41
CA ALA A 287 -0.43 -1.26 -5.76
C ALA A 287 -1.66 -1.20 -6.66
N LEU A 288 -2.66 -0.39 -6.28
CA LEU A 288 -3.84 -0.15 -7.10
C LEU A 288 -3.50 0.48 -8.44
N TYR A 289 -2.70 1.55 -8.45
CA TYR A 289 -2.28 2.27 -9.66
C TYR A 289 -1.59 1.32 -10.66
N PHE A 290 -0.52 0.65 -10.23
CA PHE A 290 0.27 -0.20 -11.11
C PHE A 290 -0.53 -1.42 -11.57
N THR A 291 -1.37 -2.00 -10.72
CA THR A 291 -2.21 -3.16 -11.08
C THR A 291 -3.27 -2.78 -12.11
N VAL A 292 -4.05 -1.73 -11.84
CA VAL A 292 -5.17 -1.33 -12.70
C VAL A 292 -4.67 -0.83 -14.04
N PHE A 293 -3.69 0.10 -14.05
CA PHE A 293 -3.22 0.66 -15.30
C PHE A 293 -2.51 -0.37 -16.17
N THR A 294 -1.65 -1.20 -15.58
CA THR A 294 -0.95 -2.25 -16.35
C THR A 294 -1.93 -3.21 -16.99
N ALA A 295 -2.96 -3.67 -16.27
CA ALA A 295 -3.98 -4.54 -16.84
C ALA A 295 -4.86 -3.83 -17.88
N TRP A 296 -5.31 -2.60 -17.58
CA TRP A 296 -6.24 -1.86 -18.43
C TRP A 296 -5.60 -1.43 -19.76
N PHE A 297 -4.35 -0.99 -19.73
CA PHE A 297 -3.60 -0.57 -20.93
C PHE A 297 -2.75 -1.69 -21.52
N LYS A 298 -3.15 -2.96 -21.31
CA LYS A 298 -2.54 -4.13 -21.96
C LYS A 298 -1.01 -4.17 -21.79
N GLY A 299 -0.56 -4.07 -20.54
CA GLY A 299 0.85 -4.10 -20.16
C GLY A 299 1.53 -2.74 -20.04
N GLN A 300 0.79 -1.63 -20.02
CA GLN A 300 1.38 -0.28 -19.92
C GLN A 300 0.87 0.49 -18.70
N THR A 301 1.76 1.19 -18.01
CA THR A 301 1.38 2.27 -17.10
C THR A 301 1.46 3.60 -17.84
N PRO A 302 0.85 4.70 -17.35
CA PRO A 302 0.99 6.02 -17.94
C PRO A 302 2.45 6.41 -18.27
N GLY A 303 3.39 6.20 -17.35
CA GLY A 303 4.82 6.46 -17.57
C GLY A 303 5.43 5.56 -18.65
N LYS A 304 5.14 4.26 -18.62
CA LYS A 304 5.59 3.32 -19.68
C LYS A 304 4.99 3.68 -21.04
N LYS A 305 3.72 4.07 -21.08
CA LYS A 305 3.03 4.48 -22.31
C LYS A 305 3.68 5.72 -22.90
N LEU A 306 4.03 6.70 -22.07
CA LEU A 306 4.75 7.91 -22.48
C LEU A 306 6.12 7.60 -23.09
N LEU A 307 6.81 6.57 -22.61
CA LEU A 307 8.11 6.14 -23.13
C LEU A 307 8.03 5.05 -24.20
N GLY A 308 6.82 4.60 -24.59
CA GLY A 308 6.63 3.56 -25.59
C GLY A 308 7.02 2.16 -25.12
N LEU A 309 6.96 1.89 -23.81
CA LEU A 309 7.32 0.60 -23.22
C LEU A 309 6.08 -0.25 -22.96
N ARG A 310 6.19 -1.57 -23.11
CA ARG A 310 5.09 -2.51 -22.82
C ARG A 310 5.59 -3.76 -22.10
N VAL A 311 4.90 -4.11 -21.02
CA VAL A 311 5.06 -5.38 -20.32
C VAL A 311 4.29 -6.45 -21.08
N ILE A 312 4.97 -7.56 -21.39
CA ILE A 312 4.40 -8.75 -21.99
C ILE A 312 4.76 -9.96 -21.13
N ARG A 313 3.91 -10.97 -21.08
CA ARG A 313 4.26 -12.24 -20.44
C ARG A 313 5.12 -13.09 -21.36
N LEU A 314 5.79 -14.09 -20.78
CA LEU A 314 6.54 -15.09 -21.56
C LEU A 314 5.64 -15.90 -22.51
N ASP A 315 4.33 -15.92 -22.30
CA ASP A 315 3.34 -16.53 -23.22
C ASP A 315 2.88 -15.58 -24.35
N GLY A 316 3.44 -14.37 -24.42
CA GLY A 316 3.12 -13.36 -25.43
C GLY A 316 1.81 -12.58 -25.20
N ARG A 317 1.09 -12.86 -24.10
CA ARG A 317 -0.13 -12.12 -23.77
C ARG A 317 0.17 -10.91 -22.89
N ALA A 318 -0.75 -9.94 -22.92
CA ALA A 318 -0.72 -8.85 -21.97
C ALA A 318 -1.12 -9.37 -20.57
N PRO A 319 -0.49 -8.87 -19.49
CA PRO A 319 -0.83 -9.28 -18.13
C PRO A 319 -2.26 -8.88 -17.79
N ASN A 320 -3.00 -9.80 -17.15
CA ASN A 320 -4.32 -9.51 -16.58
C ASN A 320 -4.20 -8.83 -15.19
N LEU A 321 -5.33 -8.59 -14.51
CA LEU A 321 -5.34 -7.93 -13.18
C LEU A 321 -4.54 -8.71 -12.13
N TRP A 322 -4.71 -10.03 -12.05
CA TRP A 322 -4.02 -10.86 -11.07
C TRP A 322 -2.52 -10.92 -11.33
N GLU A 323 -2.12 -11.08 -12.59
CA GLU A 323 -0.72 -11.07 -13.01
C GLU A 323 -0.07 -9.70 -12.80
N SER A 324 -0.80 -8.62 -13.06
CA SER A 324 -0.33 -7.26 -12.80
C SER A 324 -0.14 -7.00 -11.31
N PHE A 325 -1.01 -7.56 -10.45
CA PHE A 325 -0.89 -7.48 -8.99
C PHE A 325 0.31 -8.29 -8.48
N GLY A 326 0.49 -9.52 -8.96
CA GLY A 326 1.66 -10.35 -8.63
C GLY A 326 2.98 -9.67 -9.04
N ARG A 327 3.00 -9.06 -10.23
CA ARG A 327 4.13 -8.26 -10.70
C ARG A 327 4.36 -7.02 -9.85
N TYR A 328 3.30 -6.41 -9.33
CA TYR A 328 3.45 -5.32 -8.38
C TYR A 328 4.09 -5.78 -7.06
N GLY A 329 3.68 -6.93 -6.53
CA GLY A 329 4.30 -7.54 -5.33
C GLY A 329 5.80 -7.76 -5.49
N GLY A 330 6.27 -8.05 -6.71
CA GLY A 330 7.68 -8.10 -7.03
C GLY A 330 8.46 -6.80 -6.79
N TYR A 331 7.82 -5.62 -6.88
CA TYR A 331 8.45 -4.36 -6.46
C TYR A 331 8.71 -4.33 -4.95
N GLY A 332 7.81 -4.89 -4.15
CA GLY A 332 8.02 -5.08 -2.70
C GLY A 332 9.23 -5.96 -2.42
N ALA A 333 9.38 -7.07 -3.14
CA ALA A 333 10.56 -7.95 -3.03
C ALA A 333 11.86 -7.24 -3.45
N GLY A 334 11.82 -6.38 -4.47
CA GLY A 334 12.97 -5.56 -4.87
C GLY A 334 13.40 -4.55 -3.80
N LEU A 335 12.44 -3.97 -3.07
CA LEU A 335 12.73 -3.11 -1.92
C LEU A 335 13.29 -3.93 -0.74
N ALA A 336 12.68 -5.08 -0.42
CA ALA A 336 13.09 -5.96 0.66
C ALA A 336 14.52 -6.50 0.49
N THR A 337 14.98 -6.63 -0.76
CA THR A 337 16.36 -7.03 -1.10
C THR A 337 17.35 -5.85 -1.15
N GLY A 338 16.99 -4.69 -0.60
CA GLY A 338 17.87 -3.51 -0.56
C GLY A 338 18.15 -2.94 -1.95
N LEU A 339 17.16 -2.95 -2.85
CA LEU A 339 17.25 -2.52 -4.26
C LEU A 339 18.11 -3.42 -5.18
N LEU A 340 18.82 -4.41 -4.65
CA LEU A 340 19.60 -5.36 -5.45
C LEU A 340 18.72 -6.09 -6.48
N GLY A 341 17.49 -6.45 -6.09
CA GLY A 341 16.52 -7.06 -6.99
C GLY A 341 16.14 -6.18 -8.20
N PHE A 342 16.30 -4.86 -8.12
CA PHE A 342 16.12 -3.96 -9.25
C PHE A 342 17.39 -3.79 -10.07
N LEU A 343 18.55 -3.70 -9.39
CA LEU A 343 19.85 -3.52 -10.03
C LEU A 343 20.19 -4.69 -10.97
N GLN A 344 19.61 -5.87 -10.76
CA GLN A 344 19.87 -7.02 -11.63
C GLN A 344 19.54 -6.80 -13.11
N ILE A 345 18.69 -5.81 -13.40
CA ILE A 345 18.43 -5.37 -14.76
C ILE A 345 19.71 -5.00 -15.55
N PHE A 346 20.78 -4.58 -14.88
CA PHE A 346 22.02 -4.15 -15.52
C PHE A 346 22.93 -5.30 -15.94
N TRP A 347 22.77 -6.49 -15.38
CA TRP A 347 23.56 -7.68 -15.72
C TRP A 347 22.74 -8.86 -16.23
N ASP A 348 21.42 -8.82 -16.13
CA ASP A 348 20.52 -9.84 -16.69
C ASP A 348 20.51 -9.78 -18.23
N SER A 349 20.59 -10.96 -18.88
CA SER A 349 20.64 -11.08 -20.34
C SER A 349 19.39 -10.51 -21.02
N ASN A 350 18.21 -10.64 -20.40
CA ASN A 350 16.94 -10.14 -20.93
C ASN A 350 16.51 -8.81 -20.31
N HIS A 351 17.42 -8.12 -19.61
CA HIS A 351 17.12 -6.93 -18.82
C HIS A 351 15.91 -7.13 -17.89
N GLN A 352 15.76 -8.31 -17.27
CA GLN A 352 14.69 -8.58 -16.31
C GLN A 352 15.10 -8.16 -14.89
N ALA A 353 14.19 -7.48 -14.19
CA ALA A 353 14.33 -7.23 -12.76
C ALA A 353 13.55 -8.27 -11.94
N ILE A 354 13.62 -8.21 -10.60
CA ILE A 354 13.05 -9.26 -9.72
C ILE A 354 11.55 -9.42 -9.93
N GLN A 355 10.85 -8.30 -10.12
CA GLN A 355 9.43 -8.30 -10.42
C GLN A 355 9.08 -8.93 -11.77
N ASP A 356 9.98 -8.85 -12.74
CA ASP A 356 9.74 -9.44 -14.05
C ASP A 356 9.97 -10.94 -14.01
N LYS A 357 10.98 -11.40 -13.25
CA LYS A 357 11.28 -12.82 -13.05
C LYS A 357 10.18 -13.53 -12.28
N ILE A 358 9.75 -12.95 -11.15
CA ILE A 358 8.67 -13.52 -10.32
C ILE A 358 7.37 -13.67 -11.11
N SER A 359 7.10 -12.76 -12.05
CA SER A 359 5.86 -12.73 -12.81
C SER A 359 5.97 -13.24 -14.24
N GLU A 360 7.13 -13.81 -14.61
CA GLU A 360 7.37 -14.35 -15.96
C GLU A 360 7.00 -13.32 -17.05
N THR A 361 7.57 -12.12 -16.94
CA THR A 361 7.32 -11.02 -17.88
C THR A 361 8.60 -10.46 -18.49
N LEU A 362 8.45 -9.79 -19.63
CA LEU A 362 9.47 -9.03 -20.34
C LEU A 362 8.94 -7.62 -20.57
N VAL A 363 9.86 -6.66 -20.74
CA VAL A 363 9.51 -5.28 -21.07
C VAL A 363 10.08 -4.92 -22.43
N LEU A 364 9.18 -4.70 -23.38
CA LEU A 364 9.49 -4.38 -24.77
C LEU A 364 9.56 -2.87 -24.98
N ASP A 365 10.43 -2.46 -25.92
CA ASP A 365 10.48 -1.10 -26.46
C ASP A 365 9.74 -1.06 -27.79
N LEU A 366 8.51 -0.53 -27.78
CA LEU A 366 7.66 -0.47 -28.98
C LEU A 366 8.16 0.54 -30.03
N ARG A 367 9.15 1.38 -29.70
CA ARG A 367 9.71 2.37 -30.62
C ARG A 367 10.89 1.81 -31.42
N LYS A 368 11.45 0.68 -31.01
CA LYS A 368 12.53 -0.01 -31.72
C LYS A 368 11.92 -1.06 -32.66
N PRO A 369 12.47 -1.23 -33.88
CA PRO A 369 12.02 -2.27 -34.79
C PRO A 369 12.37 -3.66 -34.24
N SER A 370 11.51 -4.65 -34.53
CA SER A 370 11.83 -6.07 -34.32
C SER A 370 12.77 -6.57 -35.40
N VAL A 371 13.68 -7.47 -35.04
CA VAL A 371 14.63 -8.10 -35.97
C VAL A 371 14.20 -9.54 -36.21
N SER A 372 14.30 -10.03 -37.45
CA SER A 372 14.02 -11.45 -37.75
C SER A 372 15.08 -12.36 -37.12
N VAL A 373 14.68 -13.57 -36.75
CA VAL A 373 15.57 -14.55 -36.11
C VAL A 373 16.76 -14.91 -37.01
N GLU A 374 16.57 -14.96 -38.33
CA GLU A 374 17.64 -15.20 -39.32
C GLU A 374 18.69 -14.08 -39.37
N ASN A 375 18.30 -12.83 -39.11
CA ASN A 375 19.23 -11.72 -39.08
C ASN A 375 20.03 -11.68 -37.77
N LEU A 376 19.48 -12.21 -36.67
CA LEU A 376 20.17 -12.32 -35.37
C LEU A 376 21.25 -13.41 -35.40
N THR A 377 21.05 -14.49 -36.15
CA THR A 377 22.07 -15.52 -36.38
C THR A 377 23.18 -15.05 -37.31
N GLN A 378 22.86 -14.27 -38.36
CA GLN A 378 23.87 -13.72 -39.28
C GLN A 378 24.76 -12.65 -38.63
N ALA A 379 24.18 -11.68 -37.92
CA ALA A 379 24.94 -10.67 -37.19
C ALA A 379 25.87 -11.28 -36.12
N GLY A 380 25.52 -12.47 -35.63
CA GLY A 380 26.36 -13.20 -34.71
C GLY A 380 27.61 -13.81 -35.33
N ASN A 381 27.46 -14.36 -36.55
CA ASN A 381 28.57 -14.95 -37.29
C ASN A 381 29.60 -13.90 -37.72
N ASP A 382 29.15 -12.72 -38.18
CA ASP A 382 30.03 -11.63 -38.62
C ASP A 382 30.91 -11.08 -37.48
N ASN A 383 30.36 -11.00 -36.26
CA ASN A 383 31.10 -10.52 -35.08
C ASN A 383 32.13 -11.54 -34.57
N ASN A 384 31.83 -12.84 -34.65
CA ASN A 384 32.80 -13.90 -34.31
C ASN A 384 33.96 -13.97 -35.30
N GLU A 385 33.71 -13.68 -36.59
CA GLU A 385 34.75 -13.65 -37.61
C GLU A 385 35.70 -12.45 -37.48
N GLN A 386 35.22 -11.33 -36.91
CA GLN A 386 36.03 -10.16 -36.58
C GLN A 386 36.79 -10.28 -35.26
N ALA A 387 36.27 -11.04 -34.28
CA ALA A 387 36.95 -11.28 -33.00
C ALA A 387 38.07 -12.33 -33.06
N ASN A 388 38.14 -13.10 -34.15
CA ASN A 388 39.11 -14.16 -34.38
C ASN A 388 40.18 -13.79 -35.44
N LYS A 389 40.27 -12.50 -35.79
CA LYS A 389 41.39 -11.86 -36.50
C LYS A 389 42.10 -10.92 -35.53
#